data_AF-A0A7C7NR54-F1
#
_entry.id   AF-A0A7C7NR54-F1
#
_cell.length_a   1.000
_cell.length_b   1.000
_cell.length_c   1.000
_cell.angle_alpha   90.00
_cell.angle_beta   90.00
_cell.angle_gamma   90.00
#
_symmetry.space_group_name_H-M   'P 1'
#
loop_
_entity.id
_entity.type
_entity.pdbx_description
1 polymer ?
#
loop_
_entity_poly.entity_id
_entity_poly.type
_entity_poly.pdbx_seq_one_letter_code
_entity_poly.pdbx_strand_id
1 'polypeptide(L)' 'ARVNQPPEKGRANERIAELLAEYFDIPKSRVRLVRGETSKEKVFEIDL' A
#
# COMPACT_ATOMS: atom_id res chain seq x y z
N ALA A 1 -3.45 -26.88 -4.62
CA ALA A 1 -3.18 -25.73 -5.50
C ALA A 1 -2.64 -24.59 -4.64
N ARG A 2 -1.45 -24.04 -4.93
CA ARG A 2 -0.98 -22.82 -4.27
C ARG A 2 -1.93 -21.69 -4.70
N VAL A 3 -2.73 -21.21 -3.77
CA VAL A 3 -3.58 -20.04 -3.97
C VAL A 3 -2.67 -18.83 -4.10
N ASN A 4 -2.30 -18.50 -5.33
CA ASN A 4 -1.75 -17.19 -5.68
C ASN A 4 -2.81 -16.16 -5.25
N GLN A 5 -2.62 -15.55 -4.07
CA GLN A 5 -3.56 -14.56 -3.56
C GLN A 5 -3.71 -13.43 -4.58
N PRO A 6 -4.94 -12.91 -4.75
CA PRO A 6 -5.41 -12.42 -6.03
C PRO A 6 -4.92 -10.99 -6.33
N PRO A 7 -5.06 -10.52 -7.58
CA PRO A 7 -4.84 -9.12 -8.01
C PRO A 7 -5.56 -8.05 -7.18
N GLU A 8 -6.47 -8.45 -6.29
CA GLU A 8 -7.16 -7.62 -5.32
C GLU A 8 -6.21 -7.04 -4.25
N LYS A 9 -5.18 -7.79 -3.83
CA LYS A 9 -4.18 -7.28 -2.88
C LYS A 9 -3.34 -6.14 -3.44
N GLY A 10 -2.96 -6.22 -4.72
CA GLY A 10 -2.25 -5.15 -5.42
C GLY A 10 -3.09 -3.88 -5.49
N ARG A 11 -4.37 -4.01 -5.89
CA ARG A 11 -5.32 -2.90 -5.90
C ARG A 11 -5.56 -2.30 -4.51
N ALA A 12 -5.60 -3.13 -3.46
CA ALA A 12 -5.75 -2.65 -2.09
C ALA A 12 -4.52 -1.89 -1.58
N ASN A 13 -3.29 -2.34 -1.90
CA ASN A 13 -2.07 -1.62 -1.54
C ASN A 13 -2.02 -0.26 -2.24
N GLU A 14 -2.37 -0.26 -3.52
CA GLU A 14 -2.36 0.92 -4.36
C GLU A 14 -3.35 1.99 -3.89
N ARG A 15 -4.58 1.58 -3.57
CA ARG A 15 -5.61 2.49 -3.06
C ARG A 15 -5.24 3.09 -1.70
N ILE A 16 -4.62 2.31 -0.82
CA ILE A 16 -4.15 2.82 0.48
C ILE A 16 -3.02 3.83 0.27
N ALA A 17 -2.07 3.55 -0.62
CA ALA A 17 -0.99 4.48 -0.93
C ALA A 17 -1.52 5.80 -1.51
N GLU A 18 -2.54 5.76 -2.36
CA GLU A 18 -3.22 6.95 -2.89
C GLU A 18 -3.92 7.76 -1.80
N LEU A 19 -4.67 7.11 -0.90
CA LEU A 19 -5.35 7.79 0.19
C LEU A 19 -4.37 8.46 1.15
N LEU A 20 -3.25 7.80 1.45
CA LEU A 20 -2.18 8.38 2.27
C LEU A 20 -1.52 9.57 1.55
N ALA A 21 -1.23 9.43 0.26
CA ALA A 21 -0.64 10.50 -0.54
C ALA A 21 -1.54 11.75 -0.58
N GLU A 22 -2.84 11.57 -0.78
CA GLU A 22 -3.84 12.64 -0.75
C GLU A 22 -3.97 13.28 0.64
N TYR A 23 -3.99 12.47 1.71
CA TYR A 23 -4.10 12.95 3.08
C TYR A 23 -2.90 13.82 3.50
N PHE A 24 -1.69 13.47 3.07
CA PHE A 24 -0.46 14.19 3.39
C PHE A 24 -0.07 15.24 2.32
N ASP A 25 -0.86 15.40 1.26
CA ASP A 25 -0.58 16.29 0.11
C ASP A 25 0.82 16.07 -0.51
N ILE A 26 1.19 14.80 -0.70
CA ILE A 26 2.48 14.40 -1.28
C ILE A 26 2.29 13.50 -2.50
N PRO A 27 3.31 13.38 -3.37
CA PRO A 27 3.28 12.41 -4.45
C PRO A 27 3.21 10.97 -3.93
N LYS A 28 2.41 10.11 -4.59
CA LYS A 28 2.34 8.65 -4.32
C LYS A 28 3.70 7.95 -4.33
N SER A 29 4.68 8.47 -5.09
CA SER A 29 6.05 7.95 -5.12
C SER A 29 6.78 8.07 -3.78
N ARG A 30 6.31 8.94 -2.88
CA ARG A 30 6.82 9.13 -1.52
C ARG A 30 6.11 8.27 -0.47
N VAL A 31 5.12 7.47 -0.88
CA VAL A 31 4.41 6.52 0.00
C VAL A 31 4.82 5.11 -0.39
N ARG A 32 5.52 4.40 0.50
CA ARG A 32 6.04 3.05 0.23
C ARG A 32 5.55 2.04 1.25
N LEU A 33 5.03 0.91 0.78
CA LEU A 33 4.68 -0.19 1.67
C LEU A 33 5.96 -0.87 2.15
N VAL A 34 6.30 -0.74 3.43
CA VAL A 34 7.49 -1.36 4.03
C VAL A 34 7.17 -2.70 4.68
N ARG A 35 5.92 -2.93 5.10
CA ARG A 35 5.49 -4.22 5.67
C ARG A 35 4.00 -4.45 5.47
N GLY A 36 3.62 -5.71 5.34
CA GLY A 36 2.21 -6.11 5.36
C GLY A 36 1.62 -6.47 4.00
N GLU A 37 2.44 -6.76 2.99
CA GLU A 37 1.98 -7.23 1.67
C GLU A 37 1.03 -8.43 1.78
N THR A 38 1.29 -9.34 2.73
CA THR A 38 0.45 -10.51 2.98
C THR A 38 -0.43 -10.41 4.23
N SER A 39 -0.20 -9.41 5.09
CA SER A 39 -0.84 -9.26 6.41
C SER A 39 -2.01 -8.27 6.38
N LYS A 40 -2.89 -8.37 7.38
CA LYS A 40 -3.99 -7.41 7.58
C LYS A 40 -3.46 -6.04 8.02
N GLU A 41 -2.40 -6.04 8.81
CA GLU A 41 -1.69 -4.84 9.25
C GLU A 41 -0.68 -4.44 8.18
N LYS A 42 -0.79 -3.20 7.70
CA LYS A 42 0.10 -2.61 6.69
C LYS A 42 0.83 -1.42 7.27
N VAL A 43 2.14 -1.39 7.06
CA VAL A 43 3.00 -0.29 7.49
C VAL A 43 3.54 0.38 6.24
N PHE A 44 3.28 1.67 6.12
CA PHE A 44 3.77 2.51 5.03
C PHE A 44 4.80 3.49 5.58
N GLU A 45 5.89 3.64 4.84
CA GLU A 45 6.86 4.72 5.02
C GLU A 45 6.41 5.91 4.17
N ILE A 46 6.51 7.11 4.76
CA ILE A 46 6.11 8.36 4.15
C ILE A 46 7.30 9.31 4.21
N ASP A 47 7.78 9.71 3.03
CA ASP A 47 8.82 10.71 2.88
C ASP A 47 8.15 12.09 2.72
N LEU A 48 8.26 12.96 3.72
CA LEU A 48 7.64 14.29 3.74
C LEU A 48 8.61 15.35 3.19
#